data_AF-A0A953RWY1-F1
#
_entry.id   AF-A0A953RWY1-F1
#
_cell.length_a   1.000
_cell.length_b   1.000
_cell.length_c   1.000
_cell.angle_alpha   90.00
_cell.angle_beta   90.00
_cell.angle_gamma   90.00
#
_symmetry.space_group_name_H-M   'P 1'
#
loop_
_entity.id
_entity.type
_entity.pdbx_description
1 polymer ?
#
loop_
_entity_poly.entity_id
_entity_poly.type
_entity_poly.pdbx_seq_one_letter_code
_entity_poly.pdbx_strand_id
1 'polypeptide(L)'
;MREAPPDRDDSYHKLGPRKFSEVHHLHIPAVVARLSAKPFIRVESGVFVGRFGDQEYELGSTEGGLARAIRRMSELQRETQADVEVLSLLN
;
A
#
# COMPACT_ATOMS: atom_id res chain seq x y z
N MET A 1 20.05 -17.83 -18.64
CA MET A 1 19.09 -18.81 -18.10
C MET A 1 17.75 -18.11 -17.94
N ARG A 2 16.72 -18.50 -18.68
CA ARG A 2 15.33 -18.10 -18.38
C ARG A 2 14.83 -19.08 -17.32
N GLU A 3 14.38 -18.57 -16.18
CA GLU A 3 13.67 -19.40 -15.20
C GLU A 3 12.50 -20.10 -15.90
N ALA A 4 12.36 -21.40 -15.65
CA ALA A 4 11.19 -22.15 -16.13
C ALA A 4 9.93 -21.48 -15.55
N PRO A 5 8.83 -21.38 -16.32
CA PRO A 5 7.59 -20.85 -15.79
C PRO A 5 7.20 -21.65 -14.53
N PRO A 6 6.67 -21.00 -13.48
CA PRO A 6 6.30 -21.68 -12.25
C PRO A 6 5.37 -22.85 -12.57
N ASP A 7 5.67 -24.00 -11.97
CA ASP A 7 4.93 -25.24 -12.19
C ASP A 7 3.45 -25.00 -11.88
N ARG A 8 2.55 -25.33 -12.81
CA ARG A 8 1.11 -25.01 -12.70
C ARG A 8 0.42 -25.72 -11.53
N ASP A 9 1.13 -26.59 -10.82
CA ASP A 9 0.66 -27.30 -9.63
C ASP A 9 0.76 -26.50 -8.33
N ASP A 10 1.51 -25.40 -8.30
CA ASP A 10 1.61 -24.54 -7.12
C ASP A 10 0.60 -23.37 -7.10
N SER A 11 -0.34 -23.34 -8.06
CA SER A 11 -1.30 -22.24 -8.20
C SER A 11 -2.27 -22.13 -7.02
N TYR A 12 -2.68 -20.89 -6.69
CA TYR A 12 -3.60 -20.59 -5.58
C TYR A 12 -4.88 -21.44 -5.59
N HIS A 13 -5.49 -21.61 -6.77
CA HIS A 13 -6.73 -22.37 -6.93
C HIS A 13 -6.55 -23.88 -6.73
N LYS A 14 -5.33 -24.42 -6.92
CA LYS A 14 -5.03 -25.83 -6.68
C LYS A 14 -4.57 -26.12 -5.25
N LEU A 15 -3.69 -25.28 -4.71
CA LEU A 15 -3.16 -25.46 -3.35
C LEU A 15 -4.16 -25.02 -2.27
N GLY A 16 -5.05 -24.10 -2.61
CA GLY A 16 -5.89 -23.42 -1.64
C GLY A 16 -5.10 -22.43 -0.76
N PRO A 17 -5.79 -21.56 -0.01
CA PRO A 17 -5.17 -20.36 0.56
C PRO A 17 -4.06 -20.65 1.58
N ARG A 18 -4.25 -21.66 2.45
CA ARG A 18 -3.29 -22.00 3.52
C ARG A 18 -2.02 -22.61 2.95
N LYS A 19 -2.14 -23.65 2.12
CA LYS A 19 -0.98 -24.34 1.55
C LYS A 19 -0.22 -23.49 0.54
N PHE A 20 -0.92 -22.65 -0.23
CA PHE A 20 -0.28 -21.63 -1.07
C PHE A 20 0.58 -20.67 -0.24
N SER A 21 0.06 -20.22 0.91
CA SER A 21 0.81 -19.37 1.83
C SER A 21 2.07 -20.03 2.38
N GLU A 22 2.00 -21.32 2.71
CA GLU A 22 3.13 -22.09 3.25
C GLU A 22 4.21 -22.33 2.19
N VAL A 23 3.82 -22.80 1.00
CA VAL A 23 4.73 -23.11 -0.12
C VAL A 23 5.47 -21.86 -0.60
N HIS A 24 4.77 -20.71 -0.63
CA HIS A 24 5.34 -19.44 -1.11
C HIS A 24 5.84 -18.54 0.03
N HIS A 25 5.89 -19.06 1.27
CA HIS A 25 6.33 -18.33 2.46
C HIS A 25 5.66 -16.95 2.63
N LEU A 26 4.37 -16.86 2.27
CA LEU A 26 3.61 -15.63 2.37
C LEU A 26 3.13 -15.42 3.80
N HIS A 27 3.45 -14.27 4.38
CA HIS A 27 2.84 -13.84 5.63
C HIS A 27 1.58 -13.03 5.32
N ILE A 28 0.46 -13.71 5.07
CA ILE A 28 -0.80 -13.09 4.60
C ILE A 28 -1.23 -11.91 5.47
N PRO A 29 -1.18 -11.95 6.82
CA PRO A 29 -1.52 -10.79 7.63
C PRO A 29 -0.61 -9.57 7.39
N ALA A 30 0.69 -9.78 7.14
CA ALA A 30 1.60 -8.67 6.84
C ALA A 30 1.39 -8.12 5.42
N VAL A 31 1.06 -8.98 4.46
CA VAL A 31 0.68 -8.55 3.10
C VAL A 31 -0.58 -7.71 3.15
N VAL A 32 -1.62 -8.16 3.87
CA VAL A 32 -2.86 -7.40 4.06
C VAL A 32 -2.57 -6.08 4.78
N ALA A 33 -1.83 -6.09 5.89
CA ALA A 33 -1.47 -4.87 6.61
C ALA A 33 -0.73 -3.86 5.71
N ARG A 34 0.21 -4.34 4.87
CA ARG A 34 0.94 -3.50 3.91
C ARG A 34 0.05 -2.97 2.79
N LEU A 35 -0.91 -3.76 2.30
CA LEU A 35 -1.87 -3.33 1.30
C LEU A 35 -2.88 -2.33 1.87
N SER A 36 -3.34 -2.53 3.10
CA SER A 36 -4.20 -1.60 3.82
C SER A 36 -3.49 -0.30 4.21
N ALA A 37 -2.17 -0.37 4.46
CA ALA A 37 -1.33 0.81 4.68
C ALA A 37 -0.95 1.53 3.37
N LYS A 38 -1.30 1.01 2.19
CA LYS A 38 -1.00 1.75 0.94
C LYS A 38 -1.88 3.01 0.90
N PRO A 39 -1.28 4.19 0.72
CA PRO A 39 -2.05 5.39 0.52
C PRO A 39 -2.90 5.27 -0.74
N PHE A 40 -4.19 5.58 -0.65
CA PHE A 40 -5.06 5.68 -1.82
C PHE A 40 -5.31 7.14 -2.16
N ILE A 41 -5.52 7.43 -3.46
CA ILE A 41 -5.94 8.74 -3.96
C ILE A 41 -7.25 8.56 -4.73
N ARG A 42 -8.27 9.36 -4.40
CA ARG A 42 -9.54 9.46 -5.14
C ARG A 42 -9.81 10.91 -5.55
N VAL A 43 -10.85 11.13 -6.35
CA VAL A 43 -11.30 12.46 -6.74
C VAL A 43 -12.67 12.74 -6.13
N GLU A 44 -12.82 13.89 -5.48
CA GLU A 44 -14.08 14.39 -4.95
C GLU A 44 -14.25 15.84 -5.36
N SER A 45 -15.38 16.18 -6.00
CA SER A 45 -15.75 17.58 -6.32
C SER A 45 -14.64 18.42 -6.98
N GLY A 46 -13.81 17.82 -7.85
CA GLY A 46 -12.71 18.50 -8.53
C GLY A 46 -11.41 18.59 -7.73
N VAL A 47 -11.29 17.83 -6.65
CA VAL A 47 -10.13 17.82 -5.75
C VAL A 47 -9.62 16.38 -5.59
N PHE A 48 -8.30 16.22 -5.56
CA PHE A 48 -7.68 14.95 -5.19
C PHE A 48 -7.71 14.80 -3.66
N VAL A 49 -8.26 13.69 -3.18
CA VAL A 49 -8.32 13.33 -1.75
C VAL A 49 -7.51 12.06 -1.54
N GLY A 50 -6.55 12.11 -0.62
CA GLY A 50 -5.74 10.96 -0.22
C GLY A 50 -6.19 10.40 1.12
N ARG A 51 -6.06 9.09 1.34
CA ARG A 51 -6.15 8.50 2.69
C ARG A 51 -4.89 7.75 3.04
N PHE A 52 -4.42 7.93 4.26
CA PHE A 52 -3.35 7.14 4.85
C PHE A 52 -3.74 6.75 6.28
N GLY A 53 -3.70 5.46 6.59
CA GLY A 53 -4.30 4.94 7.83
C GLY A 53 -5.79 5.32 7.92
N ASP A 54 -6.16 5.98 9.01
CA ASP A 54 -7.53 6.43 9.26
C ASP A 54 -7.77 7.92 9.00
N GLN A 55 -6.80 8.60 8.39
CA GLN A 55 -6.87 10.03 8.08
C GLN A 55 -7.01 10.29 6.58
N GLU A 56 -7.84 11.28 6.24
CA GLU A 56 -8.00 11.78 4.88
C GLU A 56 -7.35 13.17 4.73
N TYR A 57 -6.80 13.44 3.56
CA TYR A 57 -6.05 14.65 3.26
C TYR A 57 -6.44 15.21 1.90
N GLU A 58 -6.59 16.51 1.84
CA GLU A 58 -6.70 17.22 0.57
C GLU A 58 -5.31 17.30 -0.09
N LEU A 59 -5.21 16.83 -1.33
CA LEU A 59 -3.95 16.80 -2.10
C LEU A 59 -3.89 17.89 -3.18
N GLY A 60 -4.96 18.67 -3.33
CA GLY A 60 -5.09 19.79 -4.27
C GLY A 60 -6.08 19.54 -5.42
N SER A 61 -6.38 20.61 -6.16
CA SER A 61 -7.31 20.58 -7.31
C SER A 61 -6.88 19.60 -8.41
N THR A 62 -7.86 19.01 -9.08
CA THR A 62 -7.63 18.16 -10.27
C THR A 62 -6.94 18.89 -11.41
N GLU A 63 -7.07 20.22 -11.48
CA GLU A 63 -6.37 21.07 -12.45
C GLU A 63 -4.84 21.05 -12.26
N GLY A 64 -4.37 20.81 -11.04
CA GLY A 64 -2.95 20.65 -10.73
C GLY A 64 -2.35 19.32 -11.23
N GLY A 65 -3.20 18.39 -11.65
CA GLY A 65 -2.81 17.08 -12.19
C GLY A 65 -2.40 16.05 -11.14
N LEU A 66 -2.56 14.77 -11.50
CA LEU A 66 -2.33 13.63 -10.61
C LEU A 66 -0.88 13.55 -10.08
N ALA A 67 0.11 13.94 -10.89
CA ALA A 67 1.51 13.90 -10.48
C ALA A 67 1.79 14.76 -9.22
N ARG A 68 1.12 15.92 -9.10
CA ARG A 68 1.22 16.77 -7.91
C ARG A 68 0.57 16.11 -6.69
N ALA A 69 -0.61 15.50 -6.88
CA ALA A 69 -1.29 14.78 -5.81
C ALA A 69 -0.47 13.59 -5.28
N ILE A 70 0.14 12.79 -6.17
CA ILE A 70 1.02 11.68 -5.79
C ILE A 70 2.22 12.17 -4.98
N ARG A 71 2.84 13.28 -5.40
CA ARG A 71 3.96 13.87 -4.68
C ARG A 71 3.55 14.29 -3.26
N ARG A 72 2.43 15.01 -3.12
CA ARG A 72 1.92 15.44 -1.81
C ARG A 72 1.59 14.25 -0.91
N MET A 73 0.98 13.20 -1.47
CA MET A 73 0.70 11.97 -0.73
C MET A 73 1.96 11.28 -0.23
N SER A 74 3.02 11.26 -1.05
CA SER A 74 4.31 10.68 -0.68
C SER A 74 5.03 11.49 0.40
N GLU A 75 4.84 12.81 0.43
CA GLU A 75 5.34 13.68 1.51
C GLU A 75 4.62 13.39 2.82
N LEU A 76 3.28 13.34 2.82
CA LEU A 76 2.47 12.99 3.99
C LEU A 76 2.82 11.63 4.58
N GLN A 77 3.07 10.63 3.71
CA GLN A 77 3.51 9.31 4.15
C GLN A 77 4.85 9.37 4.90
N ARG A 78 5.82 10.18 4.42
CA ARG A 78 7.12 10.33 5.08
C ARG A 78 7.02 11.10 6.39
N GLU A 79 6.21 12.15 6.44
CA GLU A 79 5.93 12.93 7.66
C GLU A 79 5.34 12.00 8.74
N THR A 80 4.31 11.23 8.39
CA THR A 80 3.65 10.31 9.33
C THR A 80 4.58 9.17 9.79
N GLN A 81 5.41 8.63 8.88
CA GLN A 81 6.37 7.60 9.25
C GLN A 81 7.45 8.12 10.21
N ALA A 82 7.91 9.36 10.00
CA ALA A 82 8.88 10.01 10.88
C ALA A 82 8.28 10.28 12.27
N ASP A 83 7.01 10.70 12.35
CA ASP A 83 6.33 10.90 13.64
C ASP A 83 6.19 9.61 14.44
N VAL A 84 5.86 8.49 13.77
CA VAL A 84 5.79 7.16 14.41
C VAL A 84 7.17 6.73 14.95
N GLU A 85 8.24 6.96 14.20
CA GLU A 85 9.61 6.67 14.66
C GLU A 85 10.00 7.52 15.88
N VAL A 86 9.75 8.82 15.86
CA VAL A 86 10.03 9.71 17.01
C VAL A 86 9.23 9.31 18.25
N LEU A 87 7.93 9.01 18.10
CA LEU A 87 7.09 8.57 19.23
C LEU A 87 7.53 7.22 19.82
N SER A 88 8.11 6.33 19.01
CA SER A 88 8.66 5.05 19.48
C SER A 88 10.00 5.17 20.22
N LEU A 89 10.72 6.27 20.04
CA LEU A 89 11.97 6.56 20.75
C LEU A 89 11.75 7.28 22.09
N LEU A 90 10.52 7.73 22.35
CA LEU A 90 10.12 8.47 23.56
C LEU A 90 9.34 7.63 24.57
N ASN A 91 9.11 6.33 24.28
CA ASN A 91 8.47 5.34 25.16
C ASN A 91 9.45 4.22 25.51
#